data_AF-A0A7Y0K4U4-F1
#
_entry.id   AF-A0A7Y0K4U4-F1
#
_cell.length_a   1.000
_cell.length_b   1.000
_cell.length_c   1.000
_cell.angle_alpha   90.00
_cell.angle_beta   90.00
_cell.angle_gamma   90.00
#
_symmetry.space_group_name_H-M   'P 1'
#
loop_
_entity.id
_entity.type
_entity.pdbx_description
1 polymer ?
#
loop_
_entity_poly.entity_id
_entity_poly.type
_entity_poly.pdbx_seq_one_letter_code
_entity_poly.pdbx_strand_id
1 'polypeptide(L)'
;MDHTVMVYIVLITMSGALHIILAIIAYMNRQAFEGMRTLLWLSCFVAIYAFGYALSLASTTIEEMKFWTALQYLGMPFSAPATLILVLQYIGYDKPLVLHKCC
;
A
#
# COMPACT_ATOMS: atom_id res chain seq x y z
N MET A 1 -11.64 6.31 25.77
CA MET A 1 -10.67 5.77 24.81
C MET A 1 -9.35 5.61 25.52
N ASP A 2 -8.82 4.39 25.55
CA ASP A 2 -7.50 4.14 26.15
C ASP A 2 -6.41 4.83 25.33
N HIS A 3 -5.41 5.40 26.01
CA HIS A 3 -4.30 6.13 25.37
C HIS A 3 -3.61 5.29 24.27
N THR A 4 -3.56 3.97 24.46
CA THR A 4 -3.03 3.02 23.48
C THR A 4 -3.77 3.08 22.15
N VAL A 5 -5.11 3.12 22.15
CA VAL A 5 -5.93 3.15 20.93
C VAL A 5 -5.71 4.45 20.15
N MET A 6 -5.62 5.58 20.87
CA MET A 6 -5.34 6.88 20.25
C MET A 6 -3.97 6.88 19.55
N VAL A 7 -2.94 6.32 20.19
CA VAL A 7 -1.60 6.17 19.59
C VAL A 7 -1.66 5.33 18.31
N TYR A 8 -2.39 4.22 18.31
CA TYR A 8 -2.56 3.40 17.11
C TYR A 8 -3.23 4.15 15.95
N ILE A 9 -4.27 4.94 16.23
CA ILE A 9 -4.97 5.74 15.20
C ILE A 9 -4.02 6.77 14.58
N VAL A 10 -3.20 7.45 15.39
CA VAL A 10 -2.22 8.42 14.88
C VAL A 10 -1.17 7.73 14.02
N LEU A 11 -0.60 6.62 14.49
CA LEU A 11 0.43 5.89 13.75
C LEU A 11 -0.06 5.37 12.39
N ILE A 12 -1.24 4.76 12.35
CA ILE A 12 -1.80 4.23 11.10
C ILE A 12 -2.15 5.36 10.12
N THR A 13 -2.65 6.50 10.62
CA THR A 13 -2.99 7.66 9.79
C THR A 13 -1.73 8.28 9.18
N MET A 14 -0.64 8.40 9.96
CA MET A 14 0.66 8.86 9.45
C MET A 14 1.20 7.92 8.39
N SER A 15 1.14 6.60 8.60
CA SER A 15 1.53 5.61 7.60
C SER A 15 0.70 5.76 6.31
N GLY A 16 -0.62 5.94 6.43
CA GLY A 16 -1.51 6.19 5.29
C GLY A 16 -1.15 7.46 4.51
N ALA A 17 -0.83 8.55 5.22
CA ALA A 17 -0.38 9.80 4.60
C ALA A 17 0.94 9.62 3.83
N LEU A 18 1.90 8.88 4.39
CA LEU A 18 3.13 8.52 3.69
C LEU A 18 2.85 7.73 2.41
N HIS A 19 1.93 6.76 2.45
CA HIS A 19 1.54 6.00 1.26
C HIS A 19 0.87 6.86 0.18
N ILE A 20 0.08 7.87 0.55
CA ILE A 20 -0.43 8.85 -0.42
C ILE A 20 0.71 9.61 -1.09
N ILE A 21 1.70 10.08 -0.32
CA ILE A 21 2.86 10.78 -0.87
C ILE A 21 3.63 9.87 -1.83
N LEU A 22 3.86 8.61 -1.45
CA LEU A 22 4.49 7.62 -2.32
C LEU A 22 3.70 7.37 -3.61
N ALA A 23 2.36 7.31 -3.53
CA ALA A 23 1.50 7.20 -4.70
C ALA A 23 1.65 8.41 -5.63
N ILE A 24 1.70 9.63 -5.10
CA ILE A 24 1.91 10.86 -5.89
C ILE A 24 3.29 10.83 -6.58
N ILE A 25 4.35 10.50 -5.84
CA ILE A 25 5.70 10.40 -6.40
C ILE A 25 5.76 9.33 -7.50
N ALA A 26 5.12 8.19 -7.28
CA ALA A 26 5.06 7.11 -8.27
C ALA A 26 4.28 7.52 -9.53
N TYR A 27 3.20 8.30 -9.36
CA TYR A 27 2.43 8.83 -10.48
C TYR A 27 3.23 9.84 -11.33
N MET A 28 3.99 10.72 -10.67
CA MET A 28 4.86 11.69 -11.34
C MET A 28 6.03 11.01 -12.07
N ASN A 29 6.62 9.97 -11.46
CA ASN A 29 7.79 9.27 -12.00
C ASN A 29 7.43 8.01 -12.81
N ARG A 30 6.21 7.94 -13.38
CA ARG A 30 5.69 6.74 -14.08
C ARG A 30 6.52 6.24 -15.26
N GLN A 31 7.45 7.05 -15.78
CA GLN A 31 8.32 6.71 -16.92
C GLN A 31 9.73 6.25 -16.48
N ALA A 32 10.07 6.36 -15.20
CA ALA A 32 11.44 6.11 -14.73
C ALA A 32 11.75 4.61 -14.50
N PHE A 33 10.73 3.81 -14.16
CA PHE A 33 10.93 2.40 -13.78
C PHE A 33 9.68 1.55 -14.09
N GLU A 34 9.88 0.33 -14.57
CA GLU A 34 8.78 -0.62 -14.88
C GLU A 34 7.94 -0.94 -13.63
N GLY A 35 8.57 -1.00 -12.46
CA GLY A 35 7.90 -1.21 -11.18
C GLY A 35 7.16 0.00 -10.60
N MET A 36 7.25 1.18 -11.22
CA MET A 36 6.58 2.38 -10.71
C MET A 36 5.06 2.27 -10.78
N ARG A 37 4.53 1.56 -11.78
CA ARG A 37 3.09 1.29 -11.90
C ARG A 37 2.60 0.38 -10.77
N THR A 38 3.39 -0.63 -10.42
CA THR A 38 3.08 -1.54 -9.30
C THR A 38 3.15 -0.81 -7.97
N LEU A 39 4.15 0.06 -7.78
CA LEU A 39 4.29 0.90 -6.58
C LEU A 39 3.09 1.84 -6.39
N LEU A 40 2.58 2.43 -7.48
CA LEU A 40 1.39 3.28 -7.45
C LEU A 40 0.17 2.49 -6.95
N TRP A 41 -0.12 1.33 -7.56
CA TRP A 41 -1.24 0.50 -7.16
C TRP A 41 -1.11 0.00 -5.73
N LEU A 42 0.07 -0.50 -5.35
CA LEU A 42 0.36 -0.92 -3.98
C LEU A 42 0.09 0.20 -2.98
N SER A 43 0.61 1.40 -3.25
CA SER A 43 0.46 2.55 -2.35
C SER A 43 -1.00 2.99 -2.22
N CYS A 44 -1.78 2.93 -3.30
CA CYS A 44 -3.22 3.18 -3.25
C CYS A 44 -3.95 2.13 -2.38
N PHE A 45 -3.67 0.84 -2.55
CA PHE A 45 -4.31 -0.20 -1.74
C PHE A 45 -3.95 -0.08 -0.25
N VAL A 46 -2.69 0.22 0.06
CA VAL A 46 -2.24 0.40 1.44
C VAL A 46 -2.83 1.67 2.06
N ALA A 47 -3.00 2.75 1.29
CA ALA A 47 -3.70 3.95 1.77
C ALA A 47 -5.16 3.62 2.13
N ILE A 48 -5.90 2.94 1.26
CA ILE A 48 -7.29 2.51 1.52
C ILE A 48 -7.36 1.66 2.79
N TYR A 49 -6.44 0.71 2.96
CA TYR A 49 -6.31 -0.09 4.18
C TYR A 49 -6.07 0.77 5.43
N ALA A 50 -5.12 1.70 5.38
CA ALA A 50 -4.74 2.53 6.53
C ALA A 50 -5.88 3.45 6.98
N PHE A 51 -6.57 4.10 6.04
CA PHE A 51 -7.74 4.94 6.36
C PHE A 51 -8.95 4.11 6.81
N GLY A 52 -9.22 2.97 6.16
CA GLY A 52 -10.28 2.06 6.58
C GLY A 52 -10.07 1.54 8.01
N TYR A 53 -8.83 1.20 8.36
CA TYR A 53 -8.49 0.80 9.73
C TYR A 53 -8.65 1.95 10.73
N ALA A 54 -8.12 3.13 10.43
CA ALA A 54 -8.25 4.31 11.29
C ALA A 54 -9.73 4.63 11.60
N LEU A 55 -10.58 4.58 10.58
CA LEU A 55 -12.02 4.84 10.71
C LEU A 55 -12.73 3.72 11.47
N SER A 56 -12.35 2.46 11.27
CA SER A 56 -12.90 1.35 12.05
C SER A 56 -12.63 1.48 13.56
N LEU A 57 -11.47 2.04 13.94
CA LEU A 57 -11.09 2.31 15.33
C LEU A 57 -11.74 3.58 15.89
N ALA A 58 -12.10 4.53 15.02
CA ALA A 58 -12.75 5.79 15.41
C ALA A 58 -14.28 5.67 15.53
N SER A 59 -14.89 4.67 14.88
CA SER A 59 -16.33 4.43 14.94
C SER A 59 -16.81 4.03 16.34
N THR A 60 -17.96 4.58 16.74
CA THR A 60 -18.59 4.31 18.03
C THR A 60 -19.67 3.23 17.95
N THR A 61 -20.07 2.85 16.73
CA THR A 61 -21.10 1.83 16.47
C THR A 61 -20.52 0.59 15.79
N ILE A 62 -21.07 -0.58 16.14
CA ILE A 62 -20.64 -1.88 15.58
C ILE A 62 -20.90 -1.95 14.06
N GLU A 63 -21.96 -1.31 13.58
CA GLU A 63 -22.33 -1.32 12.16
C GLU A 63 -21.32 -0.55 11.30
N GLU A 64 -20.94 0.67 11.71
CA GLU A 64 -19.91 1.44 11.01
C GLU A 64 -18.56 0.73 11.06
N MET A 65 -18.19 0.14 12.21
CA MET A 65 -16.95 -0.62 12.33
C MET A 65 -16.88 -1.77 11.32
N LYS A 66 -17.98 -2.52 11.13
CA LYS A 66 -18.06 -3.60 10.15
C LYS A 66 -17.93 -3.09 8.72
N PHE A 67 -18.56 -1.95 8.40
CA PHE A 67 -18.45 -1.32 7.09
C PHE A 67 -17.00 -0.91 6.77
N TRP A 68 -16.34 -0.21 7.68
CA TRP A 68 -14.95 0.21 7.49
C TRP A 68 -13.97 -0.97 7.48
N THR A 69 -14.24 -2.01 8.27
CA THR A 69 -13.45 -3.26 8.26
C THR A 69 -13.60 -4.01 6.93
N ALA A 70 -14.79 -4.04 6.33
CA ALA A 70 -14.98 -4.63 5.02
C ALA A 70 -14.16 -3.88 3.95
N LEU A 71 -14.12 -2.55 4.02
CA LEU A 71 -13.32 -1.71 3.14
C LEU A 71 -11.81 -1.91 3.36
N GLN A 72 -11.37 -2.06 4.60
CA GLN A 72 -10.00 -2.44 4.94
C GLN A 72 -9.62 -3.79 4.31
N TYR A 73 -10.51 -4.78 4.40
CA TYR A 73 -10.31 -6.12 3.87
C TYR A 73 -10.18 -6.15 2.34
N LEU A 74 -10.71 -5.15 1.61
CA LEU A 74 -10.49 -5.05 0.17
C LEU A 74 -9.05 -4.68 -0.18
N GLY A 75 -8.35 -3.88 0.64
CA GLY A 75 -6.95 -3.50 0.39
C GLY A 75 -5.94 -4.57 0.80
N MET A 76 -6.26 -5.36 1.83
CA MET A 76 -5.35 -6.33 2.44
C MET A 76 -4.84 -7.44 1.49
N PRO A 77 -5.68 -8.17 0.73
CA PRO A 77 -5.23 -9.30 -0.08
C PRO A 77 -4.35 -8.90 -1.26
N PHE A 78 -4.45 -7.66 -1.74
CA PHE A 78 -3.63 -7.16 -2.84
C PHE A 78 -2.26 -6.65 -2.37
N SER A 79 -2.12 -6.28 -1.09
CA SER A 79 -0.88 -5.69 -0.56
C SER A 79 0.32 -6.65 -0.61
N ALA A 80 0.14 -7.90 -0.18
CA ALA A 80 1.20 -8.93 -0.16
C ALA A 80 1.72 -9.29 -1.58
N PRO A 81 0.86 -9.69 -2.55
CA PRO A 81 1.33 -9.98 -3.90
C PRO A 81 1.87 -8.74 -4.62
N ALA A 82 1.29 -7.56 -4.44
CA ALA A 82 1.80 -6.33 -5.06
C ALA A 82 3.18 -5.95 -4.54
N THR A 83 3.45 -6.16 -3.25
CA THR A 83 4.79 -5.96 -2.67
C THR A 83 5.80 -6.95 -3.26
N LEU A 84 5.41 -8.21 -3.43
CA LEU A 84 6.26 -9.22 -4.05
C LEU A 84 6.61 -8.85 -5.50
N ILE A 85 5.61 -8.46 -6.30
CA ILE A 85 5.81 -8.03 -7.69
C ILE A 85 6.73 -6.81 -7.75
N LEU A 86 6.54 -5.83 -6.85
CA LEU A 86 7.40 -4.65 -6.75
C LEU A 86 8.86 -5.04 -6.47
N VAL A 87 9.10 -5.96 -5.53
CA VAL A 87 10.46 -6.45 -5.20
C VAL A 87 11.08 -7.17 -6.39
N LEU A 88 10.33 -8.02 -7.09
CA LEU A 88 10.82 -8.71 -8.29
C LEU A 88 11.20 -7.72 -9.41
N GLN A 89 10.39 -6.69 -9.61
CA GLN A 89 10.68 -5.62 -10.57
C GLN A 89 11.91 -4.81 -10.13
N TYR A 90 12.06 -4.56 -8.83
CA TYR A 90 13.22 -3.84 -8.29
C TYR A 90 14.53 -4.61 -8.47
N ILE A 91 14.52 -5.93 -8.31
CA ILE A 91 15.68 -6.81 -8.53
C ILE A 91 16.00 -6.99 -10.03
N GLY A 92 15.11 -6.53 -10.93
CA GLY A 92 15.31 -6.63 -12.38
C GLY A 92 15.01 -8.01 -12.95
N TYR A 93 14.26 -8.84 -12.22
CA TYR A 93 13.83 -10.17 -12.67
C TYR A 93 12.83 -10.13 -13.85
N ASP A 94 12.28 -8.94 -14.16
CA ASP A 94 11.44 -8.67 -15.34
C ASP A 94 12.26 -8.55 -16.64
N LYS A 95 13.60 -8.42 -16.52
CA LYS A 95 14.48 -8.39 -17.69
C LYS A 95 14.86 -9.82 -18.07
N PRO A 96 14.63 -10.27 -19.31
CA PRO A 96 15.23 -11.51 -19.76
C PRO A 96 16.73 -11.40 -19.56
N LEU A 97 17.34 -12.42 -18.96
CA LEU A 97 18.79 -12.56 -18.88
C LEU A 97 19.33 -12.37 -20.30
N VAL A 98 19.85 -11.19 -20.60
CA VAL A 98 20.69 -10.98 -21.77
C VAL A 98 21.97 -11.74 -21.42
N LEU A 99 21.94 -13.04 -21.68
CA LEU A 99 23.13 -13.85 -21.89
C LEU A 99 23.87 -13.14 -23.00
N HIS A 100 24.75 -12.24 -22.59
CA HIS A 100 25.81 -11.72 -23.42
C HIS A 100 26.48 -12.98 -23.96
N LYS A 101 26.21 -13.32 -25.23
CA LYS A 101 26.95 -14.35 -25.94
C LYS A 101 28.39 -13.89 -25.89
N CYS A 102 29.15 -14.45 -24.96
CA CYS A 102 30.57 -14.54 -25.10
C CYS A 102 30.80 -15.57 -26.20
N CYS A 103 31.44 -15.09 -27.28
CA CYS A 103 31.86 -15.78 -28.49
C CYS A 103 30.85 -15.85 -29.64
#